data_AF-A0A7S1EL26-F1
#
_entry.id   AF-A0A7S1EL26-F1
#
_cell.length_a   1.000
_cell.length_b   1.000
_cell.length_c   1.000
_cell.angle_alpha   90.00
_cell.angle_beta   90.00
_cell.angle_gamma   90.00
#
_symmetry.space_group_name_H-M   'P 1'
#
loop_
_entity.id
_entity.type
_entity.pdbx_description
1 polymer ?
#
loop_
_entity_poly.entity_id
_entity_poly.type
_entity_poly.pdbx_seq_one_letter_code
_entity_poly.pdbx_strand_id
1 'polypeptide(L)'
;ETIADKAYVNTGVDAINQRILGRYQNGLGKTWDDPRHMKFFDDGAVNFPYLSDGMWFLTQHKRWGLIKDHPDYLGTAKAINQTALYSQAASALQVSVPKDPLRSSKLVDGVVWDGKDPARYADSFKVKV
;
A
#
# COMPACT_ATOMS: atom_id res chain seq x y z
N GLU A 1 -22.58 5.77 5.96
CA GLU A 1 -23.89 5.97 5.29
C GLU A 1 -23.73 6.13 3.79
N THR A 2 -23.04 7.15 3.28
CA THR A 2 -22.89 7.42 1.82
C THR A 2 -22.48 6.20 0.97
N ILE A 3 -21.39 5.51 1.30
CA ILE A 3 -20.89 4.39 0.49
C ILE A 3 -21.82 3.16 0.50
N ALA A 4 -22.67 3.04 1.53
CA ALA A 4 -23.60 1.92 1.70
C ALA A 4 -24.89 2.10 0.89
N ASP A 5 -25.19 3.33 0.45
CA ASP A 5 -26.40 3.68 -0.28
C ASP A 5 -26.59 2.82 -1.56
N LYS A 6 -27.85 2.67 -1.98
CA LYS A 6 -28.25 1.96 -3.20
C LYS A 6 -27.56 2.50 -4.46
N ALA A 7 -27.24 3.80 -4.48
CA ALA A 7 -26.51 4.41 -5.59
C ALA A 7 -25.04 3.95 -5.68
N TYR A 8 -24.50 3.33 -4.63
CA TYR A 8 -23.12 2.86 -4.55
C TYR A 8 -23.07 1.33 -4.33
N VAL A 9 -22.59 0.87 -3.16
CA VAL A 9 -22.40 -0.56 -2.89
C VAL A 9 -23.74 -1.26 -2.64
N ASN A 10 -24.78 -0.52 -2.23
CA ASN A 10 -26.10 -1.05 -1.92
C ASN A 10 -26.06 -2.17 -0.86
N THR A 11 -25.55 -1.85 0.33
CA THR A 11 -25.39 -2.82 1.43
C THR A 11 -25.77 -2.20 2.78
N GLY A 12 -25.88 -3.03 3.82
CA GLY A 12 -26.10 -2.57 5.19
C GLY A 12 -24.93 -1.72 5.69
N VAL A 13 -25.22 -0.62 6.40
CA VAL A 13 -24.19 0.26 6.98
C VAL A 13 -23.31 -0.51 7.97
N ASP A 14 -23.91 -1.40 8.75
CA ASP A 14 -23.26 -2.28 9.72
C ASP A 14 -22.22 -3.21 9.10
N ALA A 15 -22.40 -3.61 7.83
CA ALA A 15 -21.44 -4.44 7.10
C ALA A 15 -20.10 -3.73 6.83
N ILE A 16 -20.08 -2.39 6.80
CA ILE A 16 -18.90 -1.59 6.47
C ILE A 16 -18.35 -0.84 7.70
N ASN A 17 -19.24 -0.28 8.53
CA ASN A 17 -18.91 0.71 9.55
C ASN A 17 -17.87 0.21 10.57
N GLN A 18 -18.00 -1.04 11.03
CA GLN A 18 -17.09 -1.58 12.04
C GLN A 18 -15.63 -1.59 11.55
N ARG A 19 -15.40 -1.93 10.27
CA ARG A 19 -14.04 -1.98 9.69
C ARG A 19 -13.45 -0.60 9.46
N ILE A 20 -14.27 0.39 9.10
CA ILE A 20 -13.85 1.79 9.00
C ILE A 20 -13.41 2.31 10.38
N LEU A 21 -14.15 1.95 11.44
CA LEU A 21 -13.86 2.35 12.81
C LEU A 21 -12.75 1.51 13.49
N GLY A 22 -12.15 0.56 12.77
CA GLY A 22 -11.11 -0.31 13.31
C GLY A 22 -11.60 -1.37 14.29
N ARG A 23 -12.90 -1.65 14.33
CA ARG A 23 -13.50 -2.68 15.17
C ARG A 23 -13.56 -3.98 14.39
N TYR A 24 -12.75 -4.95 14.80
CA TYR A 24 -12.61 -6.22 14.10
C TYR A 24 -13.17 -7.38 14.91
N GLN A 25 -13.77 -8.33 14.19
CA GLN A 25 -14.14 -9.65 14.69
C GLN A 25 -13.64 -10.69 13.68
N ASN A 26 -12.95 -11.73 14.17
CA ASN A 26 -12.35 -12.76 13.29
C ASN A 26 -13.29 -13.94 12.97
N GLY A 27 -14.53 -13.92 13.46
CA GLY A 27 -15.49 -15.04 13.30
C GLY A 27 -15.23 -16.25 14.21
N LEU A 28 -14.13 -16.24 14.98
CA LEU A 28 -13.74 -17.30 15.94
C LEU A 28 -13.89 -16.82 17.39
N GLY A 29 -14.85 -15.92 17.63
CA GLY A 29 -15.16 -15.38 18.97
C GLY A 29 -14.22 -14.28 19.47
N LYS A 30 -13.17 -13.91 18.72
CA LYS A 30 -12.26 -12.81 19.11
C LYS A 30 -12.70 -11.49 18.48
N THR A 31 -12.74 -10.44 19.30
CA THR A 31 -12.93 -9.04 18.90
C THR A 31 -11.78 -8.18 19.41
N TRP A 32 -11.45 -7.11 18.68
CA TRP A 32 -10.47 -6.10 19.10
C TRP A 32 -10.65 -4.80 18.32
N ASP A 33 -10.17 -3.71 18.92
CA ASP A 33 -10.07 -2.40 18.26
C ASP A 33 -8.61 -2.20 17.81
N ASP A 34 -8.42 -1.98 16.51
CA ASP A 34 -7.09 -1.77 15.92
C ASP A 34 -6.81 -0.26 15.78
N PRO A 35 -5.82 0.29 16.51
CA PRO A 35 -5.42 1.68 16.34
C PRO A 35 -4.80 1.95 14.96
N ARG A 36 -4.42 0.91 14.21
CA ARG A 36 -3.89 0.97 12.84
C ARG A 36 -4.89 0.37 11.83
N HIS A 37 -6.14 0.76 11.97
CA HIS A 37 -7.22 0.40 11.06
C HIS A 37 -7.08 1.05 9.68
N MET A 38 -8.04 0.77 8.81
CA MET A 38 -8.11 1.31 7.46
C MET A 38 -8.10 2.84 7.46
N LYS A 39 -7.14 3.44 6.74
CA LYS A 39 -7.04 4.88 6.54
C LYS A 39 -7.10 5.19 5.05
N PHE A 40 -7.74 6.31 4.71
CA PHE A 40 -7.85 6.78 3.31
C PHE A 40 -7.06 8.06 3.04
N PHE A 41 -6.61 8.75 4.09
CA PHE A 41 -5.89 10.02 3.98
C PHE A 41 -4.64 10.07 4.88
N ASP A 42 -4.85 10.03 6.20
CA ASP A 42 -3.77 10.09 7.21
C ASP A 42 -2.81 11.26 6.97
N ASP A 43 -3.36 12.48 6.90
CA ASP A 43 -2.62 13.71 6.58
C ASP A 43 -1.83 13.63 5.25
N GLY A 44 -2.33 12.84 4.30
CA GLY A 44 -1.74 12.60 2.99
C GLY A 44 -0.71 11.46 2.95
N ALA A 45 -0.35 10.87 4.09
CA ALA A 45 0.66 9.81 4.17
C ALA A 45 0.23 8.52 3.44
N VAL A 46 -1.08 8.26 3.34
CA VAL A 46 -1.59 7.07 2.65
C VAL A 46 -1.60 7.23 1.13
N ASN A 47 -1.79 8.45 0.64
CA ASN A 47 -2.07 8.68 -0.78
C ASN A 47 -0.82 8.93 -1.62
N PHE A 48 0.30 9.33 -1.01
CA PHE A 48 1.53 9.58 -1.75
C PHE A 48 1.99 8.30 -2.49
N PRO A 49 2.20 8.34 -3.81
CA PRO A 49 2.50 7.16 -4.61
C PRO A 49 3.98 6.78 -4.52
N TYR A 50 4.40 6.25 -3.36
CA TYR A 50 5.80 5.86 -3.09
C TYR A 50 6.38 4.95 -4.18
N LEU A 51 7.58 5.26 -4.63
CA LEU A 51 8.31 4.43 -5.61
C LEU A 51 8.65 3.07 -5.02
N SER A 52 8.92 3.00 -3.71
CA SER A 52 9.17 1.73 -3.02
C SER A 52 8.01 0.76 -3.12
N ASP A 53 6.77 1.25 -3.17
CA ASP A 53 5.59 0.38 -3.23
C ASP A 53 5.41 -0.21 -4.63
N GLY A 54 5.57 0.63 -5.66
CA GLY A 54 5.58 0.18 -7.06
C GLY A 54 6.69 -0.85 -7.31
N MET A 55 7.89 -0.58 -6.81
CA MET A 55 9.01 -1.53 -6.88
C MET A 55 8.71 -2.82 -6.11
N TRP A 56 8.10 -2.76 -4.92
CA TRP A 56 7.74 -3.96 -4.16
C TRP A 56 6.83 -4.88 -4.96
N PHE A 57 5.80 -4.33 -5.61
CA PHE A 57 4.95 -5.12 -6.50
C PHE A 57 5.78 -5.81 -7.58
N LEU A 58 6.66 -5.09 -8.28
CA LEU A 58 7.52 -5.68 -9.31
C LEU A 58 8.40 -6.81 -8.75
N THR A 59 8.92 -6.69 -7.52
CA THR A 59 9.67 -7.79 -6.89
C THR A 59 8.80 -9.03 -6.67
N GLN A 60 7.54 -8.86 -6.26
CA GLN A 60 6.62 -9.99 -6.07
C GLN A 60 6.18 -10.60 -7.42
N HIS A 61 6.02 -9.79 -8.46
CA HIS A 61 5.76 -10.30 -9.81
C HIS A 61 6.93 -11.15 -10.33
N LYS A 62 8.18 -10.72 -10.09
CA LYS A 62 9.37 -11.54 -10.38
C LYS A 62 9.39 -12.83 -9.56
N ARG A 63 9.15 -12.74 -8.25
CA ARG A 63 9.12 -13.88 -7.32
C ARG A 63 8.15 -14.98 -7.75
N TRP A 64 7.02 -14.61 -8.32
CA TRP A 64 5.96 -15.52 -8.75
C TRP A 64 5.93 -15.78 -10.26
N GLY A 65 6.95 -15.35 -11.01
CA GLY A 65 7.12 -15.66 -12.43
C GLY A 65 6.24 -14.88 -13.41
N LEU A 66 5.52 -13.85 -12.95
CA LEU A 66 4.78 -12.94 -13.83
C LEU A 66 5.74 -12.06 -14.66
N ILE A 67 6.94 -11.80 -14.13
CA ILE A 67 8.06 -11.21 -14.85
C ILE A 67 9.21 -12.22 -14.80
N LYS A 68 9.80 -12.53 -15.95
CA LYS A 68 10.84 -13.57 -16.06
C LYS A 68 12.18 -13.10 -15.51
N ASP A 69 12.62 -11.91 -15.92
CA ASP A 69 13.91 -11.31 -15.58
C ASP A 69 13.74 -10.12 -14.63
N HIS A 70 14.82 -9.67 -14.01
CA HIS A 70 14.77 -8.42 -13.23
C HIS A 70 14.54 -7.24 -14.17
N PRO A 71 13.44 -6.48 -14.03
CA PRO A 71 13.27 -5.24 -14.78
C PRO A 71 14.18 -4.14 -14.20
N ASP A 72 14.27 -3.02 -14.91
CA ASP A 72 14.67 -1.76 -14.27
C ASP A 72 13.57 -1.33 -13.29
N TYR A 73 13.65 -1.83 -12.06
CA TYR A 73 12.66 -1.62 -11.01
C TYR A 73 12.41 -0.13 -10.76
N LEU A 74 13.48 0.64 -10.60
CA LEU A 74 13.38 2.06 -10.28
C LEU A 74 12.91 2.86 -11.49
N GLY A 75 13.44 2.59 -12.69
CA GLY A 75 13.00 3.24 -13.92
C GLY A 75 11.53 2.98 -14.21
N THR A 76 11.07 1.73 -14.05
CA THR A 76 9.66 1.36 -14.24
C THR A 76 8.76 2.08 -13.23
N ALA A 77 9.12 2.07 -11.94
CA ALA A 77 8.36 2.79 -10.92
C ALA A 77 8.31 4.30 -11.20
N LYS A 78 9.43 4.92 -11.62
CA LYS A 78 9.47 6.35 -11.98
C LYS A 78 8.62 6.70 -13.21
N ALA A 79 8.54 5.79 -14.18
CA ALA A 79 7.73 6.01 -15.38
C ALA A 79 6.23 5.99 -15.08
N ILE A 80 5.80 5.22 -14.08
CA ILE A 80 4.39 5.03 -13.74
C ILE A 80 3.95 6.01 -12.65
N ASN A 81 4.70 6.10 -11.56
CA ASN A 81 4.31 6.85 -10.37
C ASN A 81 4.46 8.36 -10.63
N GLN A 82 3.34 9.03 -10.84
CA GLN A 82 3.25 10.48 -11.07
C GLN A 82 3.45 11.29 -9.76
N THR A 83 4.55 11.07 -9.06
CA THR A 83 4.86 11.72 -7.77
C THR A 83 4.95 13.23 -7.89
N ALA A 84 5.48 13.75 -9.00
CA ALA A 84 5.58 15.19 -9.24
C ALA A 84 4.18 15.83 -9.37
N LEU A 85 3.28 15.22 -10.15
CA LEU A 85 1.91 15.68 -10.31
C LEU A 85 1.15 15.64 -8.98
N TYR A 86 1.30 14.54 -8.24
CA TYR A 86 0.72 14.41 -6.90
C TYR A 86 1.21 15.52 -5.97
N SER A 87 2.53 15.77 -5.92
CA SER A 87 3.12 16.81 -5.06
C SER A 87 2.66 18.22 -5.41
N GLN A 88 2.43 18.52 -6.70
CA GLN A 88 1.85 19.80 -7.12
C GLN A 88 0.43 19.98 -6.55
N ALA A 89 -0.42 18.96 -6.70
CA ALA A 89 -1.78 18.99 -6.17
C ALA A 89 -1.81 19.06 -4.63
N ALA A 90 -0.99 18.25 -3.97
CA ALA A 90 -0.86 18.24 -2.51
C ALA A 90 -0.42 19.61 -1.98
N SER A 91 0.55 20.25 -2.63
CA SER A 91 1.02 21.60 -2.26
C SER A 91 -0.09 22.65 -2.38
N ALA A 92 -0.88 22.62 -3.45
CA ALA A 92 -2.01 23.53 -3.64
C ALA A 92 -3.09 23.36 -2.57
N LEU A 93 -3.24 22.16 -2.03
CA LEU A 93 -4.18 21.81 -0.96
C LEU A 93 -3.55 21.87 0.45
N GLN A 94 -2.29 22.32 0.57
CA GLN A 94 -1.54 22.37 1.83
C GLN A 94 -1.40 21.00 2.53
N VAL A 95 -1.40 19.92 1.74
CA VAL A 95 -1.18 18.55 2.21
C VAL A 95 0.32 18.26 2.21
N SER A 96 0.83 17.73 3.33
CA SER A 96 2.24 17.39 3.45
C SER A 96 2.60 16.22 2.54
N VAL A 97 3.80 16.26 1.95
CA VAL A 97 4.37 15.16 1.17
C VAL A 97 5.67 14.66 1.80
N PRO A 98 5.99 13.36 1.67
CA PRO A 98 7.25 12.81 2.13
C PRO A 98 8.46 13.46 1.45
N LYS A 99 9.56 13.59 2.18
CA LYS A 99 10.84 14.09 1.62
C LYS A 99 11.51 13.07 0.71
N ASP A 100 11.35 11.78 1.01
CA ASP A 100 11.91 10.67 0.25
C ASP A 100 10.77 9.90 -0.42
N PRO A 101 10.83 9.63 -1.74
CA PRO A 101 9.85 8.81 -2.42
C PRO A 101 9.95 7.31 -2.11
N LEU A 102 10.94 6.88 -1.33
CA LEU A 102 11.09 5.53 -0.80
C LEU A 102 10.70 5.48 0.67
N ARG A 103 9.94 4.45 1.05
CA ARG A 103 9.64 4.12 2.45
C ARG A 103 10.08 2.70 2.81
N SER A 104 10.36 2.51 4.09
CA SER A 104 10.64 1.20 4.66
C SER A 104 9.37 0.57 5.23
N SER A 105 9.24 -0.74 5.09
CA SER A 105 8.14 -1.54 5.61
C SER A 105 8.67 -2.85 6.16
N LYS A 106 8.24 -3.22 7.37
CA LYS A 106 8.49 -4.54 7.96
C LYS A 106 7.27 -5.41 7.75
N LEU A 107 7.46 -6.54 7.07
CA LEU A 107 6.41 -7.49 6.73
C LEU A 107 6.12 -8.40 7.94
N VAL A 108 5.00 -9.14 7.87
CA VAL A 108 4.52 -9.98 8.98
C VAL A 108 5.50 -11.10 9.37
N ASP A 109 6.32 -11.55 8.41
CA ASP A 109 7.39 -12.54 8.61
C ASP A 109 8.69 -11.93 9.15
N GLY A 110 8.69 -10.63 9.43
CA GLY A 110 9.83 -9.88 9.95
C GLY A 110 10.81 -9.38 8.88
N VAL A 111 10.62 -9.75 7.62
CA VAL A 111 11.45 -9.26 6.51
C VAL A 111 11.26 -7.76 6.34
N VAL A 112 12.34 -7.03 6.05
CA VAL A 112 12.29 -5.58 5.80
C VAL A 112 12.43 -5.31 4.31
N TRP A 113 11.52 -4.49 3.80
CA TRP A 113 11.60 -3.88 2.47
C TRP A 113 11.92 -2.40 2.64
N ASP A 114 12.99 -1.90 2.01
CA ASP A 114 13.43 -0.50 2.10
C ASP A 114 13.59 0.20 0.74
N GLY A 115 13.32 -0.50 -0.36
CA GLY A 115 13.42 0.07 -1.71
C GLY A 115 14.83 0.19 -2.29
N LYS A 116 15.89 -0.24 -1.58
CA LYS A 116 17.28 -0.01 -2.01
C LYS A 116 17.86 -1.10 -2.90
N ASP A 117 17.43 -2.35 -2.72
CA ASP A 117 17.95 -3.50 -3.47
C ASP A 117 16.82 -4.47 -3.87
N PRO A 118 16.01 -4.10 -4.88
CA PRO A 118 14.85 -4.88 -5.32
C PRO A 118 15.22 -6.26 -5.85
N ALA A 119 16.37 -6.40 -6.53
CA ALA A 119 16.81 -7.68 -7.09
C ALA A 119 17.15 -8.67 -5.97
N ARG A 120 18.03 -8.28 -5.04
CA ARG A 120 18.35 -9.12 -3.87
C ARG A 120 17.12 -9.43 -3.03
N TYR A 121 16.21 -8.46 -2.86
CA TYR A 121 14.97 -8.68 -2.14
C TYR A 121 14.10 -9.77 -2.80
N ALA A 122 13.88 -9.67 -4.12
CA ALA A 122 13.10 -10.65 -4.87
C ALA A 122 13.70 -12.07 -4.78
N ASP A 123 15.02 -12.17 -4.80
CA ASP A 123 15.72 -13.46 -4.76
C ASP A 123 15.86 -14.05 -3.35
N SER A 124 15.71 -13.24 -2.30
CA SER A 124 15.92 -13.65 -0.90
C SER A 124 14.89 -14.64 -0.38
N PHE A 125 13.72 -14.74 -1.02
CA PHE A 125 12.63 -15.59 -0.56
C PHE A 125 12.96 -17.07 -0.74
N LYS A 126 12.69 -17.86 0.32
CA LYS A 126 12.82 -19.33 0.31
C LYS A 126 11.82 -19.99 -0.65
N VAL A 127 10.64 -19.40 -0.81
CA VAL A 127 9.56 -19.87 -1.69
C VAL A 127 9.39 -18.87 -2.82
N LYS A 128 9.68 -19.33 -4.04
CA LYS A 128 9.57 -18.64 -5.33
C LYS A 128 9.42 -19.70 -6.44
N VAL A 129 8.99 -19.28 -7.64
CA VAL A 129 8.92 -20.16 -8.82
C VAL A 129 10.30 -20.46 -9.39
#